data_AF-A0A6P8AVK3-F1
#
_entry.id   AF-A0A6P8AVK3-F1
#
_cell.length_a   1.000
_cell.length_b   1.000
_cell.length_c   1.000
_cell.angle_alpha   90.00
_cell.angle_beta   90.00
_cell.angle_gamma   90.00
#
_symmetry.space_group_name_H-M   'P 1'
#
loop_
_entity.id
_entity.type
_entity.pdbx_description
1 polymer ?
#
loop_
_entity_poly.entity_id
_entity_poly.type
_entity_poly.pdbx_seq_one_letter_code
_entity_poly.pdbx_strand_id
1 'polypeptide(L)'
;MNGFALKIKRNYECSTFSYLKELVLLGQVRSDDLYEPNADDEEKDTTPRGRLEKEATKIPPPSKGQNIRAPIDGVTTKRCQEWTMEYLEWLVKNNYIDARAVEIAQIKRGPADYGIFGGKT
;
A
#
# COMPACT_ATOMS: atom_id res chain seq x y z
N MET A 1 7.14 -11.30 16.08
CA MET A 1 6.70 -9.89 16.04
C MET A 1 5.19 -9.87 15.82
N ASN A 2 4.40 -9.33 16.75
CA ASN A 2 2.95 -9.18 16.55
C ASN A 2 2.67 -7.75 16.08
N GLY A 3 2.54 -7.53 14.76
CA GLY A 3 2.32 -6.22 14.16
C GLY A 3 2.42 -6.15 12.65
N PHE A 4 1.98 -5.04 12.08
CA PHE A 4 2.20 -4.71 10.66
C PHE A 4 3.56 -4.01 10.50
N ALA A 5 4.24 -4.32 9.41
CA ALA A 5 5.50 -3.71 9.02
C ALA A 5 5.49 -3.49 7.50
N LEU A 6 6.17 -2.45 7.03
CA LEU A 6 6.37 -2.25 5.61
C LEU A 6 7.20 -3.41 5.04
N LYS A 7 6.68 -4.01 3.97
CA LYS A 7 7.36 -5.06 3.22
C LYS A 7 7.43 -4.65 1.76
N ILE A 8 8.63 -4.71 1.20
CA ILE A 8 8.88 -4.43 -0.20
C ILE A 8 8.91 -5.77 -0.93
N LYS A 9 8.19 -5.85 -2.05
CA LYS A 9 8.23 -7.02 -2.93
C LYS A 9 8.56 -6.55 -4.34
N ARG A 10 9.64 -7.08 -4.91
CA ARG A 10 10.10 -6.77 -6.28
C ARG A 10 9.81 -7.95 -7.18
N ASN A 11 9.53 -7.69 -8.45
CA ASN A 11 9.07 -8.70 -9.43
C ASN A 11 7.87 -9.50 -8.91
N TYR A 12 7.01 -8.87 -8.11
CA TYR A 12 5.89 -9.53 -7.48
C TYR A 12 4.71 -9.64 -8.44
N GLU A 13 4.45 -10.86 -8.90
CA GLU A 13 3.30 -11.15 -9.76
C GLU A 13 2.03 -11.31 -8.91
N CYS A 14 1.17 -10.30 -8.94
CA CYS A 14 -0.08 -10.29 -8.16
C CYS A 14 -1.30 -10.80 -8.92
N SER A 15 -1.23 -10.95 -10.24
CA SER A 15 -2.35 -11.40 -11.08
C SER A 15 -2.77 -12.86 -10.83
N THR A 16 -1.90 -13.64 -10.21
CA THR A 16 -2.13 -15.08 -9.95
C THR A 16 -2.98 -15.36 -8.71
N PHE A 17 -3.39 -14.33 -7.94
CA PHE A 17 -4.21 -14.57 -6.75
C PHE A 17 -5.65 -14.94 -7.09
N SER A 18 -6.10 -16.07 -6.55
CA SER A 18 -7.46 -16.58 -6.74
C SER A 18 -8.57 -15.64 -6.23
N TYR A 19 -8.25 -14.75 -5.29
CA TYR A 19 -9.19 -13.77 -4.72
C TYR A 19 -9.08 -12.38 -5.37
N LEU A 20 -8.20 -12.19 -6.36
CA LEU A 20 -8.09 -10.95 -7.10
C LEU A 20 -9.31 -10.80 -8.01
N LYS A 21 -10.10 -9.75 -7.77
CA LYS A 21 -11.28 -9.45 -8.59
C LYS A 21 -10.93 -8.61 -9.82
N GLU A 22 -9.99 -7.69 -9.67
CA GLU A 22 -9.66 -6.69 -10.69
C GLU A 22 -8.26 -6.13 -10.45
N LEU A 23 -7.52 -5.86 -11.53
CA LEU A 23 -6.32 -5.03 -11.51
C LEU A 23 -6.65 -3.67 -12.11
N VAL A 24 -6.37 -2.61 -11.35
CA VAL A 24 -6.70 -1.24 -11.72
C VAL A 24 -5.41 -0.45 -11.86
N LEU A 25 -5.17 0.11 -13.04
CA LEU A 25 -4.04 1.01 -13.25
C LEU A 25 -4.30 2.34 -12.53
N LEU A 26 -3.46 2.66 -11.54
CA LEU A 26 -3.55 3.92 -10.80
C LEU A 26 -2.86 5.07 -11.53
N GLY A 27 -1.74 4.80 -12.20
CA GLY A 27 -0.95 5.84 -12.87
C GLY A 27 0.40 5.33 -13.34
N GLN A 28 1.27 6.27 -13.69
CA GLN A 28 2.63 6.02 -14.14
C GLN A 28 3.63 6.69 -13.19
N VAL A 29 4.82 6.11 -13.11
CA VAL A 29 5.95 6.60 -12.33
C VAL A 29 7.16 6.71 -13.24
N ARG A 30 8.15 7.53 -12.88
CA ARG A 30 9.39 7.62 -13.65
C ARG A 30 10.27 6.41 -13.35
N SER A 31 10.89 5.82 -14.38
CA SER A 31 11.82 4.70 -14.20
C SER A 31 12.98 5.05 -13.25
N ASP A 32 13.45 6.30 -13.25
CA ASP A 32 14.50 6.80 -12.35
C ASP A 32 14.11 6.72 -10.85
N ASP A 33 12.82 6.65 -10.53
CA ASP A 33 12.34 6.53 -9.15
C ASP A 33 12.26 5.07 -8.68
N LEU A 34 12.46 4.11 -9.60
CA LEU A 34 12.40 2.67 -9.35
C LEU A 34 13.79 2.07 -9.12
N TYR A 35 13.82 0.98 -8.38
CA TYR A 35 14.99 0.09 -8.34
C TYR A 35 14.63 -1.18 -9.09
N GLU A 36 15.34 -1.43 -10.18
CA GLU A 36 15.19 -2.64 -10.99
C GLU A 36 16.23 -3.67 -10.55
N PRO A 37 15.83 -4.79 -9.93
CA PRO A 37 16.75 -5.86 -9.59
C PRO A 37 17.26 -6.55 -10.87
N ASN A 38 18.52 -7.01 -10.85
CA ASN A 38 19.13 -7.71 -11.99
C ASN A 38 18.57 -9.13 -12.25
N ALA A 39 17.81 -9.68 -11.29
CA ALA A 39 17.23 -11.01 -11.38
C ALA A 39 15.72 -10.89 -11.53
N ASP A 40 15.12 -11.81 -12.29
CA ASP A 40 13.66 -11.84 -12.53
C ASP A 40 12.89 -12.51 -11.39
N ASP A 41 13.58 -13.13 -10.43
CA ASP A 41 12.95 -13.78 -9.28
C ASP A 41 12.24 -12.76 -8.37
N GLU A 42 11.13 -13.19 -7.76
CA GLU A 42 10.43 -12.43 -6.74
C GLU A 42 11.33 -12.23 -5.51
N GLU A 43 11.64 -10.97 -5.18
CA GLU A 43 12.41 -10.63 -3.97
C GLU A 43 11.50 -10.05 -2.89
N LYS A 44 11.62 -10.54 -1.66
CA LYS A 44 10.95 -9.98 -0.46
C LYS A 44 11.99 -9.31 0.42
N ASP A 45 11.86 -8.01 0.62
CA ASP A 45 12.82 -7.19 1.36
C ASP A 45 12.10 -6.28 2.37
N THR A 46 12.85 -5.76 3.32
CA THR A 46 12.42 -4.68 4.22
C THR A 46 13.31 -3.44 4.06
N THR A 47 14.37 -3.53 3.27
CA THR A 47 15.31 -2.44 3.01
C THR A 47 14.93 -1.71 1.71
N PRO A 48 14.63 -0.40 1.77
CA PRO A 48 14.32 0.38 0.58
C PRO A 48 15.58 0.69 -0.23
N ARG A 49 15.49 0.52 -1.54
CA ARG A 49 16.54 0.79 -2.53
C ARG A 49 16.13 1.90 -3.49
N GLY A 50 14.95 1.77 -4.10
CA GLY A 50 14.37 2.76 -5.01
C GLY A 50 13.90 4.03 -4.31
N ARG A 51 13.62 5.10 -5.06
CA ARG A 51 13.12 6.35 -4.48
C ARG A 51 11.73 6.16 -3.89
N LEU A 52 10.81 5.54 -4.63
CA LEU A 52 9.46 5.27 -4.13
C LEU A 52 9.47 4.40 -2.86
N GLU A 53 10.33 3.38 -2.83
CA GLU A 53 10.49 2.53 -1.64
C GLU A 53 10.96 3.34 -0.41
N LYS A 54 11.84 4.33 -0.60
CA LYS A 54 12.30 5.24 0.46
C LYS A 54 11.23 6.24 0.88
N GLU A 55 10.39 6.70 -0.04
CA GLU A 55 9.25 7.56 0.30
C GLU A 55 8.20 6.80 1.11
N ALA A 56 7.97 5.51 0.79
CA ALA A 56 7.05 4.66 1.55
C ALA A 56 7.45 4.51 3.03
N THR A 57 8.75 4.54 3.37
CA THR A 57 9.18 4.46 4.78
C THR A 57 8.84 5.69 5.60
N LYS A 58 8.51 6.82 4.95
CA LYS A 58 8.10 8.06 5.63
C LYS A 58 6.66 8.00 6.14
N ILE A 59 5.87 7.04 5.67
CA ILE A 59 4.48 6.87 6.07
C ILE A 59 4.40 5.74 7.12
N PRO A 60 4.00 6.02 8.37
CA PRO A 60 4.00 5.03 9.42
C PRO A 60 2.97 3.93 9.13
N PRO A 61 3.37 2.63 9.16
CA PRO A 61 2.46 1.52 8.98
C PRO A 61 1.42 1.46 10.12
N PRO A 62 0.31 0.72 9.95
CA PRO A 62 -0.64 0.46 11.02
C PRO A 62 0.04 0.01 12.32
N SER A 63 -0.32 0.68 13.42
CA SER A 63 0.30 0.45 14.73
C SER A 63 0.00 -0.95 15.26
N LYS A 64 0.91 -1.44 16.10
CA LYS A 64 0.69 -2.68 16.87
C LYS A 64 -0.39 -2.45 17.92
N GLY A 65 -1.22 -3.48 18.16
CA GLY A 65 -2.19 -3.48 19.25
C GLY A 65 -3.42 -2.59 19.03
N GLN A 66 -3.65 -2.09 17.82
CA GLN A 66 -4.88 -1.37 17.48
C GLN A 66 -6.11 -2.27 17.65
N ASN A 67 -7.22 -1.70 18.10
CA ASN A 67 -8.50 -2.39 18.06
C ASN A 67 -9.03 -2.40 16.63
N ILE A 68 -8.58 -3.36 15.81
CA ILE A 68 -8.96 -3.46 14.40
C ILE A 68 -10.46 -3.68 14.16
N ARG A 69 -11.26 -3.94 15.21
CA ARG A 69 -12.73 -4.04 15.14
C ARG A 69 -13.45 -2.73 15.40
N ALA A 70 -12.75 -1.70 15.91
CA ALA A 70 -13.31 -0.37 16.03
C ALA A 70 -13.53 0.23 14.62
N PRO A 71 -14.43 1.22 14.49
CA PRO A 71 -14.54 2.01 13.27
C PRO A 71 -13.18 2.58 12.86
N ILE A 72 -12.95 2.68 11.55
CA ILE A 72 -11.67 3.14 11.01
C ILE A 72 -11.63 4.66 11.05
N ASP A 73 -10.73 5.20 11.87
CA ASP A 73 -10.55 6.65 12.04
C ASP A 73 -9.25 7.17 11.42
N GLY A 74 -8.39 6.28 10.91
CA GLY A 74 -7.09 6.60 10.34
C GLY A 74 -6.02 7.01 11.37
N VAL A 75 -6.37 7.13 12.66
CA VAL A 75 -5.50 7.60 13.73
C VAL A 75 -5.26 6.50 14.76
N THR A 76 -6.32 6.06 15.45
CA THR A 76 -6.25 4.99 16.45
C THR A 76 -6.43 3.61 15.83
N THR A 77 -7.18 3.53 14.73
CA THR A 77 -7.49 2.32 13.98
C THR A 77 -7.22 2.57 12.50
N LYS A 78 -6.08 2.07 12.02
CA LYS A 78 -5.59 2.25 10.65
C LYS A 78 -5.42 0.89 10.00
N ARG A 79 -5.89 0.68 8.77
CA ARG A 79 -5.64 -0.56 8.00
C ARG A 79 -4.60 -0.29 6.92
N CYS A 80 -4.20 -1.37 6.25
CA CYS A 80 -3.33 -1.26 5.07
C CYS A 80 -3.93 -0.36 3.99
N GLN A 81 -5.27 -0.31 3.85
CA GLN A 81 -5.94 0.57 2.89
C GLN A 81 -5.72 2.05 3.22
N GLU A 82 -5.86 2.45 4.49
CA GLU A 82 -5.59 3.83 4.92
C GLU A 82 -4.12 4.21 4.71
N TRP A 83 -3.19 3.29 5.02
CA TRP A 83 -1.78 3.49 4.71
C TRP A 83 -1.54 3.69 3.21
N THR A 84 -2.19 2.91 2.35
CA THR A 84 -2.08 3.06 0.89
C THR A 84 -2.57 4.42 0.42
N MET A 85 -3.70 4.90 0.94
CA MET A 85 -4.23 6.22 0.57
C MET A 85 -3.27 7.35 0.99
N GLU A 86 -2.78 7.32 2.23
CA GLU A 86 -1.80 8.31 2.72
C GLU A 86 -0.51 8.30 1.89
N TYR A 87 -0.05 7.11 1.47
CA TYR A 87 1.12 6.99 0.63
C TYR A 87 0.89 7.55 -0.77
N LEU A 88 -0.27 7.28 -1.40
CA LEU A 88 -0.62 7.88 -2.69
C LEU A 88 -0.72 9.41 -2.60
N GLU A 89 -1.36 9.94 -1.56
CA GLU A 89 -1.43 11.38 -1.30
C GLU A 89 -0.03 11.99 -1.10
N TRP A 90 0.86 11.29 -0.38
CA TRP A 90 2.26 11.70 -0.23
C TRP A 90 2.99 11.76 -1.56
N LEU A 91 2.80 10.75 -2.43
CA LEU A 91 3.44 10.71 -3.75
C LEU A 91 2.94 11.85 -4.64
N VAL A 92 1.63 12.13 -4.65
CA VAL A 92 1.05 13.27 -5.38
C VAL A 92 1.60 14.59 -4.88
N LYS A 93 1.63 14.80 -3.56
CA LYS A 93 2.15 16.02 -2.94
C LYS A 93 3.61 16.31 -3.32
N ASN A 94 4.40 15.26 -3.51
CA ASN A 94 5.81 15.36 -3.90
C ASN A 94 6.03 15.20 -5.42
N ASN A 95 4.95 15.21 -6.21
CA ASN A 95 4.97 15.17 -7.68
C ASN A 95 5.63 13.91 -8.26
N TYR A 96 5.52 12.76 -7.57
CA TYR A 96 5.98 11.46 -8.07
C TYR A 96 4.93 10.76 -8.95
N ILE A 97 3.64 11.04 -8.72
CA ILE A 97 2.52 10.52 -9.50
C ILE A 97 1.45 11.60 -9.70
N ASP A 98 0.58 11.40 -10.70
CA ASP A 98 -0.56 12.27 -10.97
C ASP A 98 -1.67 12.15 -9.91
N ALA A 99 -2.35 13.25 -9.60
CA ALA A 99 -3.43 13.31 -8.60
C ALA A 99 -4.58 12.35 -8.88
N ARG A 100 -4.82 12.01 -10.16
CA ARG A 100 -5.83 11.04 -10.58
C ARG A 100 -5.63 9.65 -9.97
N ALA A 101 -4.40 9.29 -9.60
CA ALA A 101 -4.12 8.02 -8.92
C ALA A 101 -4.87 7.92 -7.57
N VAL A 102 -4.95 9.01 -6.81
CA VAL A 102 -5.68 9.07 -5.54
C VAL A 102 -7.18 8.97 -5.78
N GLU A 103 -7.71 9.66 -6.80
CA GLU A 103 -9.13 9.61 -7.15
C GLU A 103 -9.58 8.19 -7.51
N ILE A 104 -8.81 7.49 -8.36
CA ILE A 104 -9.10 6.10 -8.75
C ILE A 104 -9.05 5.18 -7.52
N ALA A 105 -8.00 5.31 -6.69
CA ALA A 105 -7.86 4.50 -5.48
C ALA A 105 -9.01 4.73 -4.50
N GLN A 106 -9.45 5.98 -4.33
CA GLN A 106 -10.55 6.34 -3.44
C GLN A 106 -11.89 5.73 -3.89
N ILE A 107 -12.15 5.63 -5.21
CA ILE A 107 -13.34 4.96 -5.75
C ILE A 107 -13.33 3.46 -5.46
N LYS A 108 -12.15 2.83 -5.46
CA LYS A 108 -11.99 1.39 -5.21
C LYS A 108 -11.84 1.07 -3.71
N ARG A 109 -11.74 2.08 -2.85
CA ARG A 109 -11.52 1.93 -1.42
C ARG A 109 -12.75 1.34 -0.73
N GLY A 110 -12.54 0.40 0.19
CA GLY A 110 -13.61 -0.11 1.03
C GLY A 110 -14.10 0.95 2.05
N PRO A 111 -15.39 0.95 2.43
CA PRO A 111 -15.91 1.92 3.39
C PRO A 111 -15.14 1.89 4.72
N ALA A 112 -15.01 3.07 5.35
CA ALA A 112 -14.33 3.24 6.64
C ALA A 112 -15.24 2.94 7.84
N ASP A 113 -16.54 2.77 7.60
CA ASP A 113 -17.58 2.66 8.62
C ASP A 113 -17.54 1.34 9.41
N TYR A 114 -16.71 0.39 8.97
CA TYR A 114 -16.57 -0.93 9.59
C TYR A 114 -15.11 -1.26 9.88
N GLY A 115 -14.86 -1.80 11.08
CA GLY A 115 -13.61 -2.48 11.40
C GLY A 115 -13.40 -3.74 10.55
N ILE A 116 -12.24 -4.38 10.70
CA ILE A 116 -11.94 -5.64 10.02
C ILE A 116 -12.66 -6.78 10.74
N PHE A 117 -13.71 -7.30 10.13
CA PHE A 117 -14.38 -8.54 10.54
C PHE A 117 -13.92 -9.65 9.61
N GLY A 118 -13.34 -10.73 10.16
CA GLY A 118 -12.90 -11.87 9.38
C GLY A 118 -14.07 -12.42 8.56
N GLY A 119 -13.90 -12.52 7.24
CA GLY A 119 -14.85 -13.22 6.39
C GLY A 119 -14.92 -14.68 6.84
N LYS A 120 -16.13 -15.24 6.93
CA LYS A 120 -16.28 -16.70 7.00
C LYS A 120 -15.62 -17.27 5.74
N THR A 121 -14.61 -18.12 5.96
CA THR A 121 -14.15 -19.10 4.97
C THR A 121 -15.31 -19.99 4.54
#